data_AF-V9IA54-F1
#
_entry.id   AF-V9IA54-F1
#
_cell.length_a   1.000
_cell.length_b   1.000
_cell.length_c   1.000
_cell.angle_alpha   90.00
_cell.angle_beta   90.00
_cell.angle_gamma   90.00
#
_symmetry.space_group_name_H-M   'P 1'
#
loop_
_entity.id
_entity.type
_entity.pdbx_description
1 polymer ?
#
loop_
_entity_poly.entity_id
_entity_poly.type
_entity_poly.pdbx_seq_one_letter_code
_entity_poly.pdbx_strand_id
1 'polypeptide(L)'
;MYFNDICANNLVLYRHVKDSTAAAGVTLLFFILPSKLDFLRSFDADPVNRPTKPSPGMITWKMINTKMHWSLILVLGGGFAISAGSTTSNLSSILGNALTVLAEMVRNFN
;
A
#
# COMPACT_ATOMS: atom_id res chain seq x y z
N MET A 1 -13.73 -13.39 32.17
CA MET A 1 -13.93 -13.05 30.74
C MET A 1 -13.28 -11.73 30.32
N TYR A 2 -12.80 -10.88 31.24
CA TYR A 2 -12.27 -9.53 30.92
C TYR A 2 -10.76 -9.44 30.62
N PHE A 3 -9.96 -10.47 30.95
CA PHE A 3 -8.50 -10.37 30.87
C PHE A 3 -7.94 -10.61 29.45
N ASN A 4 -8.54 -11.52 28.68
CA ASN A 4 -8.12 -11.80 27.31
C ASN A 4 -8.44 -10.62 26.35
N ASP A 5 -9.52 -9.88 26.59
CA ASP A 5 -9.88 -8.71 25.79
C ASP A 5 -8.96 -7.51 26.03
N ILE A 6 -8.45 -7.30 27.25
CA ILE A 6 -7.52 -6.19 27.55
C ILE A 6 -6.15 -6.45 26.90
N CYS A 7 -5.63 -7.68 26.98
CA CYS A 7 -4.40 -8.04 26.30
C CYS A 7 -4.54 -7.97 24.77
N ALA A 8 -5.66 -8.45 24.20
CA ALA A 8 -5.92 -8.36 22.77
C ALA A 8 -6.02 -6.89 22.29
N ASN A 9 -6.75 -6.04 23.01
CA ASN A 9 -6.89 -4.62 22.64
C ASN A 9 -5.58 -3.84 22.82
N ASN A 10 -4.74 -4.17 23.81
CA ASN A 10 -3.45 -3.50 24.02
C ASN A 10 -2.35 -3.99 23.06
N LEU A 11 -2.42 -5.26 22.61
CA LEU A 11 -1.53 -5.80 21.58
C LEU A 11 -1.76 -5.16 20.20
N VAL A 12 -2.99 -4.77 19.88
CA VAL A 12 -3.31 -4.06 18.62
C VAL A 12 -2.84 -2.60 18.67
N LEU A 13 -2.84 -1.96 19.85
CA LEU A 13 -2.41 -0.56 19.99
C LEU A 13 -0.89 -0.36 19.95
N TYR A 14 -0.10 -1.36 20.37
CA TYR A 14 1.37 -1.21 20.49
C TYR A 14 2.14 -1.41 19.17
N ARG A 15 1.51 -1.92 18.10
CA ARG A 15 2.21 -2.18 16.82
C ARG A 15 1.68 -1.33 15.67
N HIS A 16 1.68 -0.02 15.84
CA HIS A 16 1.55 0.92 14.72
C HIS A 16 2.92 1.21 14.08
N VAL A 17 3.54 0.19 13.51
CA VAL A 17 4.67 0.35 12.58
C VAL A 17 4.10 0.30 11.18
N LYS A 18 4.33 1.34 10.37
CA LYS A 18 3.89 1.39 8.96
C LYS A 18 4.74 0.43 8.13
N ASP A 19 4.44 -0.87 8.23
CA ASP A 19 5.06 -1.93 7.43
C ASP A 19 4.92 -1.64 5.92
N SER A 20 3.83 -0.94 5.52
CA SER A 20 3.63 -0.48 4.14
C SER A 20 4.62 0.61 3.69
N THR A 21 5.05 1.52 4.57
CA THR A 21 6.02 2.56 4.21
C THR A 21 7.42 1.96 4.09
N ALA A 22 7.77 1.00 4.95
CA ALA A 22 9.01 0.24 4.83
C ALA A 22 9.04 -0.57 3.51
N ALA A 23 7.97 -1.28 3.17
CA ALA A 23 7.86 -2.02 1.92
C ALA A 23 7.93 -1.11 0.68
N ALA A 24 7.27 0.05 0.70
CA ALA A 24 7.36 1.04 -0.38
C ALA A 24 8.78 1.60 -0.50
N GLY A 25 9.44 1.88 0.63
CA GLY A 25 10.83 2.32 0.67
C GLY A 25 11.80 1.28 0.10
N VAL A 26 11.64 0.00 0.45
CA VAL A 26 12.42 -1.11 -0.10
C VAL A 26 12.15 -1.29 -1.60
N THR A 27 10.91 -1.12 -2.05
CA THR A 27 10.55 -1.18 -3.49
C THR A 27 11.20 -0.05 -4.30
N LEU A 28 11.22 1.17 -3.75
CA LEU A 28 11.95 2.31 -4.33
C LEU A 28 13.46 2.10 -4.29
N LEU A 29 13.98 1.52 -3.21
CA LEU A 29 15.38 1.17 -3.05
C LEU A 29 15.82 0.16 -4.12
N PHE A 30 15.00 -0.86 -4.41
CA PHE A 30 15.23 -1.81 -5.51
C PHE A 30 15.07 -1.21 -6.92
N PHE A 31 14.41 -0.06 -7.06
CA PHE A 31 14.37 0.70 -8.31
C PHE A 31 15.68 1.48 -8.55
N ILE A 32 16.32 1.93 -7.45
CA ILE A 32 17.58 2.67 -7.46
C ILE A 32 18.79 1.74 -7.49
N LEU A 33 18.72 0.57 -6.84
CA LEU A 33 19.77 -0.44 -6.84
C LEU A 33 19.77 -1.26 -8.14
N PRO A 34 20.86 -1.25 -8.92
CA PRO A 34 20.97 -2.03 -10.16
C PRO A 34 21.02 -3.55 -9.88
N SER A 35 20.43 -4.36 -10.78
CA SER A 35 20.34 -5.83 -10.65
C SER A 35 21.66 -6.55 -10.57
N LYS A 36 22.71 -5.93 -11.11
CA LYS A 36 24.06 -6.45 -11.03
C LYS A 36 24.82 -5.51 -10.14
N LEU A 37 25.47 -6.09 -9.14
CA LEU A 37 26.53 -5.49 -8.35
C LEU A 37 27.78 -5.17 -9.21
N ASP A 38 27.60 -4.81 -10.49
CA ASP A 38 28.65 -4.42 -11.42
C ASP A 38 29.27 -3.07 -11.02
N PHE A 39 28.58 -2.30 -10.16
CA PHE A 39 29.16 -1.11 -9.55
C PHE A 39 30.36 -1.45 -8.64
N LEU A 40 30.37 -2.62 -7.97
CA LEU A 40 31.51 -3.09 -7.16
C LEU A 40 32.68 -3.53 -8.05
N ARG A 41 32.40 -4.05 -9.25
CA ARG A 41 33.40 -4.39 -10.29
C ARG A 41 33.99 -3.17 -11.00
N SER A 42 33.44 -1.97 -10.81
CA SER A 42 34.05 -0.73 -11.31
C SER A 42 35.29 -0.32 -10.49
N PHE A 43 35.48 -0.92 -9.31
CA PHE A 43 36.64 -0.73 -8.42
C PHE A 43 37.74 -1.81 -8.59
N ASP A 44 37.56 -2.77 -9.51
CA ASP A 44 38.58 -3.76 -9.84
C ASP A 44 39.72 -3.12 -10.66
N ALA A 45 40.95 -3.56 -10.41
CA ALA A 45 42.16 -3.02 -11.03
C ALA A 45 42.32 -3.38 -12.52
N ASP A 46 41.59 -4.39 -13.02
CA ASP A 46 41.73 -4.92 -14.38
C ASP A 46 40.70 -4.32 -15.37
N PRO A 47 41.15 -3.61 -16.42
CA PRO A 47 40.28 -2.89 -17.35
C PRO A 47 39.45 -3.79 -18.30
N VAL A 48 39.79 -5.08 -18.42
CA VAL A 48 39.11 -6.06 -19.30
C VAL A 48 37.82 -6.59 -18.69
N ASN A 49 37.70 -6.61 -17.35
CA ASN A 49 36.52 -7.07 -16.62
C ASN A 49 35.51 -5.95 -16.33
N ARG A 50 35.79 -4.72 -16.78
CA ARG A 50 34.91 -3.58 -16.54
C ARG A 50 33.64 -3.70 -17.40
N PRO A 51 32.45 -3.65 -16.82
CA PRO A 51 31.20 -3.69 -17.58
C PRO A 51 31.08 -2.47 -18.51
N THR A 52 31.15 -2.69 -19.82
CA THR A 52 30.94 -1.66 -20.86
C THR A 52 29.46 -1.43 -21.19
N LYS A 53 28.55 -2.21 -20.59
CA LYS A 53 27.10 -2.14 -20.83
C LYS A 53 26.35 -1.96 -19.50
N PRO A 54 25.36 -1.07 -19.43
CA PRO A 54 24.54 -0.92 -18.25
C PRO A 54 23.81 -2.24 -17.97
N SER A 55 24.00 -2.74 -16.74
CA SER A 55 23.24 -3.86 -16.19
C SER A 55 21.73 -3.53 -16.22
N PRO A 56 20.87 -4.34 -16.85
CA PRO A 56 19.43 -4.15 -16.74
C PRO A 56 19.01 -4.25 -15.27
N GLY A 57 18.15 -3.33 -14.78
CA GLY A 57 17.69 -3.29 -13.38
C GLY A 57 16.83 -4.52 -13.03
N MET A 58 16.91 -4.99 -11.78
CA MET A 58 16.33 -6.28 -11.33
C MET A 58 14.82 -6.27 -11.47
N ILE A 59 14.27 -5.08 -11.27
CA ILE A 59 12.93 -4.65 -11.56
C ILE A 59 13.05 -3.55 -12.60
N THR A 60 12.90 -3.91 -13.88
CA THR A 60 12.82 -2.92 -14.96
C THR A 60 11.39 -2.38 -15.02
N TRP A 61 11.18 -1.09 -15.32
CA TRP A 61 9.83 -0.50 -15.49
C TRP A 61 8.95 -1.32 -16.46
N LYS A 62 9.58 -1.91 -17.48
CA LYS A 62 8.97 -2.87 -18.40
C LYS A 62 8.37 -4.09 -17.68
N MET A 63 9.06 -4.66 -16.69
CA MET A 63 8.57 -5.78 -15.89
C MET A 63 7.38 -5.37 -15.02
N ILE A 64 7.46 -4.22 -14.33
CA ILE A 64 6.35 -3.67 -13.53
C ILE A 64 5.14 -3.47 -14.43
N ASN A 65 5.32 -2.77 -15.56
CA ASN A 65 4.24 -2.44 -16.48
C ASN A 65 3.57 -3.67 -17.10
N THR A 66 4.32 -4.77 -17.31
CA THR A 66 3.78 -6.00 -17.90
C THR A 66 3.20 -6.97 -16.86
N LYS A 67 3.70 -6.96 -15.62
CA LYS A 67 3.29 -7.91 -14.57
C LYS A 67 2.27 -7.34 -13.59
N MET A 68 2.15 -6.02 -13.49
CA MET A 68 1.16 -5.36 -12.64
C MET A 68 -0.18 -5.23 -13.37
N HIS A 69 -1.24 -5.72 -12.73
CA HIS A 69 -2.61 -5.49 -13.17
C HIS A 69 -3.04 -4.08 -12.73
N TRP A 70 -2.77 -3.08 -13.58
CA TRP A 70 -3.05 -1.65 -13.31
C TRP A 70 -4.49 -1.36 -12.88
N SER A 71 -5.45 -2.10 -13.41
CA SER A 71 -6.86 -2.00 -13.03
C SER A 71 -7.08 -2.26 -11.54
N LEU A 72 -6.39 -3.24 -10.96
CA LEU A 72 -6.52 -3.58 -9.54
C LEU A 72 -5.98 -2.45 -8.66
N ILE A 73 -4.83 -1.88 -9.02
CA ILE A 73 -4.18 -0.80 -8.28
C ILE A 73 -5.08 0.45 -8.29
N LEU A 74 -5.65 0.79 -9.45
CA LEU A 74 -6.56 1.92 -9.58
C LEU A 74 -7.87 1.72 -8.82
N VAL A 75 -8.44 0.51 -8.83
CA VAL A 75 -9.67 0.20 -8.08
C VAL A 75 -9.41 0.27 -6.57
N LEU A 76 -8.28 -0.26 -6.10
CA LEU A 76 -7.90 -0.16 -4.68
C LEU A 76 -7.72 1.30 -4.27
N GLY A 77 -6.93 2.07 -5.01
CA GLY A 77 -6.72 3.50 -4.74
C GLY A 77 -8.00 4.33 -4.82
N GLY A 78 -8.85 4.06 -5.82
CA GLY A 78 -10.15 4.70 -5.99
C GLY A 78 -11.12 4.40 -4.84
N GLY A 79 -11.17 3.15 -4.36
CA GLY A 79 -12.00 2.76 -3.21
C GLY A 79 -11.62 3.49 -1.93
N PHE A 80 -10.31 3.63 -1.65
CA PHE A 80 -9.82 4.40 -0.50
C PHE A 80 -10.06 5.90 -0.66
N ALA A 81 -9.89 6.45 -1.87
CA ALA A 81 -10.19 7.85 -2.13
C ALA A 81 -11.69 8.16 -1.94
N ILE A 82 -12.57 7.27 -2.41
CA ILE A 82 -14.03 7.39 -2.24
C ILE A 82 -14.42 7.25 -0.78
N SER A 83 -13.84 6.31 -0.02
CA SER A 83 -14.17 6.15 1.40
C SER A 83 -13.73 7.38 2.21
N ALA A 84 -12.51 7.86 1.98
CA ALA A 84 -12.00 9.08 2.60
C ALA A 84 -12.87 10.29 2.23
N GLY A 85 -13.22 10.43 0.95
CA GLY A 85 -14.12 11.48 0.46
C GLY A 85 -15.51 11.41 1.09
N SER A 86 -16.06 10.21 1.29
CA SER A 86 -17.35 9.99 1.95
C SER A 86 -17.32 10.41 3.43
N THR A 87 -16.19 10.19 4.10
CA THR A 87 -15.99 10.65 5.49
C THR A 87 -15.78 12.16 5.59
N THR A 88 -14.98 12.76 4.73
CA THR A 88 -14.67 14.21 4.79
C THR A 88 -15.84 15.08 4.34
N SER A 89 -16.65 14.60 3.40
CA SER A 89 -17.87 15.29 2.95
C SER A 89 -19.10 15.06 3.86
N ASN A 90 -18.96 14.28 4.94
CA ASN A 90 -20.06 13.82 5.79
C ASN A 90 -21.19 13.07 5.05
N LEU A 91 -20.93 12.61 3.82
CA LEU A 91 -21.91 11.88 3.02
C LEU A 91 -22.35 10.59 3.72
N SER A 92 -21.42 9.88 4.35
CA SER A 92 -21.74 8.66 5.11
C SER A 92 -22.70 8.93 6.29
N SER A 93 -22.53 10.06 6.97
CA SER A 93 -23.37 10.48 8.09
C SER A 93 -24.78 10.87 7.63
N ILE A 94 -24.87 11.64 6.54
CA ILE A 94 -26.15 12.04 5.93
C ILE A 94 -26.93 10.81 5.47
N LEU A 95 -26.27 9.87 4.79
CA LEU A 95 -26.87 8.62 4.35
C LEU A 95 -27.33 7.75 5.53
N GLY A 96 -26.53 7.67 6.60
CA GLY A 96 -26.89 6.96 7.82
C GLY A 96 -28.11 7.55 8.54
N ASN A 97 -28.21 8.87 8.61
CA ASN A 97 -29.39 9.55 9.17
C ASN A 97 -30.65 9.28 8.34
N ALA A 98 -30.56 9.31 7.01
CA ALA A 98 -31.68 9.00 6.13
C ALA A 98 -32.19 7.56 6.32
N LEU A 99 -31.27 6.59 6.45
CA LEU A 99 -31.61 5.19 6.70
C LEU A 99 -32.24 4.98 8.09
N THR A 100 -31.78 5.71 9.10
CA THR A 100 -32.33 5.63 10.46
C THR A 100 -33.77 6.14 10.50
N VAL A 101 -34.05 7.27 9.84
CA VAL A 101 -35.41 7.82 9.71
C VAL A 101 -36.34 6.83 9.00
N LEU A 102 -35.87 6.19 7.93
CA LEU A 102 -36.65 5.19 7.21
C LEU A 102 -36.93 3.95 8.08
N ALA A 103 -35.92 3.48 8.82
CA ALA A 103 -36.08 2.34 9.73
C ALA A 103 -37.07 2.65 10.87
N GLU A 104 -37.07 3.87 11.40
CA GLU A 104 -37.99 4.29 12.46
C GLU A 104 -39.43 4.44 11.97
N MET A 105 -39.62 4.96 10.75
CA MET A 105 -40.94 4.97 10.12
C MET A 105 -41.49 3.56 9.95
N VAL A 106 -40.69 2.62 9.40
CA VAL A 106 -41.10 1.22 9.25
C VAL A 106 -41.44 0.58 10.60
N ARG A 107 -40.68 0.90 11.66
CA ARG A 107 -40.95 0.43 13.03
C ARG A 107 -42.27 0.93 13.61
N ASN A 108 -42.72 2.13 13.23
CA ASN A 108 -43.95 2.73 13.78
C ASN A 108 -45.24 2.21 13.12
N PHE A 109 -45.13 1.44 12.04
CA PHE A 109 -46.25 0.80 11.33
C PHE A 109 -46.50 -0.66 11.76
N ASN A 110 -45.71 -1.19 12.70
CA ASN A 110 -45.80 -2.57 13.20
C ASN A 110 -45.96 -2.59 14.72
#